data_AF-A0A849H341-F1
#
_entry.id   AF-A0A849H341-F1
#
_cell.length_a   1.000
_cell.length_b   1.000
_cell.length_c   1.000
_cell.angle_alpha   90.00
_cell.angle_beta   90.00
_cell.angle_gamma   90.00
#
_symmetry.space_group_name_H-M   'P 1'
#
loop_
_entity.id
_entity.type
_entity.pdbx_description
1 polymer ?
#
loop_
_entity_poly.entity_id
_entity_poly.type
_entity_poly.pdbx_seq_one_letter_code
_entity_poly.pdbx_strand_id
1 'polypeptide(L)'
;MWKKLLTAFKTSGLHREAFEEALLMLKASHTMHRDAVAALHQKGIMVADIYERDQQLNKYERSVRRKILTHFTVSPNPDINMGLVITAIVIDIERIGDYTKNIVELAVALPEAFDGGELHEEFLALEEVVDGMFTDVVPALQDSDVDLARKILKDHKNVSGRVERGLQLLRNDQVLKGQSGRAVTAALYLRYLKRVSAHLKNAATSVLNPFHRIGFKEKKKAHGTRPADGQEKNGTGQEDPFLEDLELMEDEESRD
;
A
#
# COMPACT_ATOMS: atom_id res chain seq x y z
N MET A 1 19.28 -8.13 3.80
CA MET A 1 19.17 -6.79 4.43
C MET A 1 18.14 -6.86 5.55
N TRP A 2 16.90 -7.21 5.24
CA TRP A 2 15.83 -7.42 6.24
C TRP A 2 16.14 -8.48 7.32
N LYS A 3 16.76 -9.63 7.00
CA LYS A 3 17.25 -10.58 8.04
C LYS A 3 18.34 -10.00 8.97
N LYS A 4 19.16 -9.06 8.49
CA LYS A 4 20.18 -8.37 9.31
C LYS A 4 19.52 -7.32 10.22
N LEU A 5 18.51 -6.63 9.68
CA LEU A 5 17.60 -5.77 10.42
C LEU A 5 16.88 -6.58 11.53
N LEU A 6 16.33 -7.76 11.22
CA LEU A 6 15.74 -8.70 12.19
C LEU A 6 16.70 -9.16 13.31
N THR A 7 17.98 -9.42 13.01
CA THR A 7 18.97 -9.76 14.05
C THR A 7 19.24 -8.62 15.03
N ALA A 8 19.07 -7.36 14.62
CA ALA A 8 19.16 -6.20 15.52
C ALA A 8 17.97 -6.10 16.51
N PHE A 9 16.91 -6.89 16.34
CA PHE A 9 15.76 -6.96 17.27
C PHE A 9 15.98 -7.88 18.47
N LYS A 10 17.07 -8.66 18.50
CA LYS A 10 17.37 -9.55 19.63
C LYS A 10 17.90 -8.82 20.88
N THR A 11 18.21 -7.53 20.76
CA THR A 11 18.55 -6.62 21.85
C THR A 11 17.38 -5.66 22.12
N SER A 12 17.02 -5.46 23.39
CA SER A 12 16.02 -4.46 23.81
C SER A 12 16.41 -3.05 23.31
N GLY A 13 15.49 -2.33 22.68
CA GLY A 13 15.76 -0.98 22.17
C GLY A 13 14.56 -0.29 21.50
N LEU A 14 14.63 1.04 21.38
CA LEU A 14 13.56 1.90 20.86
C LEU A 14 13.17 1.59 19.41
N HIS A 15 14.09 1.10 18.58
CA HIS A 15 13.81 0.69 17.21
C HIS A 15 12.89 -0.54 17.15
N ARG A 16 13.01 -1.46 18.12
CA ARG A 16 12.13 -2.62 18.23
C ARG A 16 10.73 -2.22 18.67
N GLU A 17 10.62 -1.38 19.69
CA GLU A 17 9.33 -0.84 20.14
C GLU A 17 8.63 -0.07 19.01
N ALA A 18 9.39 0.74 18.25
CA ALA A 18 8.86 1.47 17.09
C ALA A 18 8.30 0.53 16.01
N PHE A 19 8.96 -0.59 15.74
CA PHE A 19 8.48 -1.57 14.77
C PHE A 19 7.27 -2.36 15.29
N GLU A 20 7.29 -2.80 16.54
CA GLU A 20 6.15 -3.49 17.16
C GLU A 20 4.91 -2.58 17.17
N GLU A 21 5.08 -1.29 17.47
CA GLU A 21 4.01 -0.30 17.39
C GLU A 21 3.54 -0.05 15.95
N ALA A 22 4.44 -0.06 14.94
CA ALA A 22 4.04 -0.01 13.54
C ALA A 22 3.19 -1.23 13.12
N LEU A 23 3.53 -2.43 13.61
CA LEU A 23 2.71 -3.63 13.38
C LEU A 23 1.34 -3.54 14.08
N LEU A 24 1.28 -2.94 15.27
CA LEU A 24 0.00 -2.66 15.96
C LEU A 24 -0.83 -1.65 15.19
N MET A 25 -0.21 -0.59 14.67
CA MET A 25 -0.86 0.42 13.82
C MET A 25 -1.46 -0.21 12.55
N LEU A 26 -0.74 -1.16 11.92
CA LEU A 26 -1.21 -1.89 10.75
C LEU A 26 -2.40 -2.83 11.06
N LYS A 27 -2.39 -3.50 12.21
CA LYS A 27 -3.53 -4.30 12.69
C LYS A 27 -4.74 -3.41 12.99
N ALA A 28 -4.51 -2.26 13.61
CA ALA A 28 -5.57 -1.29 13.89
C ALA A 28 -6.18 -0.75 12.59
N SER A 29 -5.37 -0.38 11.60
CA SER A 29 -5.86 0.10 10.30
C SER A 29 -6.62 -1.00 9.53
N HIS A 30 -6.23 -2.27 9.65
CA HIS A 30 -7.00 -3.39 9.09
C HIS A 30 -8.41 -3.47 9.68
N THR A 31 -8.53 -3.43 11.00
CA THR A 31 -9.86 -3.45 11.65
C THR A 31 -10.69 -2.24 11.22
N MET A 32 -10.07 -1.05 11.15
CA MET A 32 -10.75 0.19 10.75
C MET A 32 -11.24 0.08 9.30
N HIS A 33 -10.44 -0.51 8.41
CA HIS A 33 -10.81 -0.74 7.02
C HIS A 33 -11.98 -1.71 6.89
N ARG A 34 -11.97 -2.83 7.62
CA ARG A 34 -13.09 -3.78 7.64
C ARG A 34 -14.39 -3.12 8.07
N ASP A 35 -14.34 -2.34 9.14
CA ASP A 35 -15.53 -1.65 9.64
C ASP A 35 -15.99 -0.55 8.67
N ALA A 36 -15.07 0.15 7.99
CA ALA A 36 -15.41 1.11 6.96
C ALA A 36 -16.11 0.48 5.74
N VAL A 37 -15.61 -0.67 5.27
CA VAL A 37 -16.24 -1.43 4.19
C VAL A 37 -17.61 -1.94 4.62
N ALA A 38 -17.74 -2.47 5.85
CA ALA A 38 -19.03 -2.89 6.38
C ALA A 38 -20.04 -1.73 6.46
N ALA A 39 -19.59 -0.52 6.83
CA ALA A 39 -20.43 0.67 6.93
C ALA A 39 -20.96 1.12 5.57
N LEU A 40 -20.18 0.89 4.51
CA LEU A 40 -20.55 1.19 3.14
C LEU A 40 -21.71 0.30 2.65
N HIS A 41 -21.70 -0.98 3.04
CA HIS A 41 -22.70 -1.97 2.64
C HIS A 41 -23.88 -2.09 3.60
N GLN A 42 -23.76 -1.63 4.85
CA GLN A 42 -24.79 -1.76 5.88
C GLN A 42 -24.88 -0.49 6.73
N LYS A 43 -26.12 0.02 6.92
CA LYS A 43 -26.37 1.13 7.82
C LYS A 43 -26.20 0.69 9.27
N GLY A 44 -25.46 1.45 10.08
CA GLY A 44 -25.40 1.25 11.54
C GLY A 44 -24.03 1.39 12.19
N ILE A 45 -22.95 1.53 11.42
CA ILE A 45 -21.60 1.77 12.00
C ILE A 45 -21.46 3.25 12.35
N MET A 46 -21.05 3.51 13.60
CA MET A 46 -20.95 4.85 14.15
C MET A 46 -19.75 5.59 13.56
N VAL A 47 -19.99 6.64 12.80
CA VAL A 47 -18.98 7.49 12.16
C VAL A 47 -17.96 8.05 13.15
N ALA A 48 -18.41 8.38 14.36
CA ALA A 48 -17.55 8.90 15.44
C ALA A 48 -16.42 7.92 15.83
N ASP A 49 -16.68 6.61 15.81
CA ASP A 49 -15.67 5.59 16.14
C ASP A 49 -14.51 5.60 15.13
N ILE A 50 -14.81 5.83 13.85
CA ILE A 50 -13.80 5.85 12.79
C ILE A 50 -12.90 7.08 12.89
N TYR A 51 -13.46 8.26 13.19
CA TYR A 51 -12.64 9.47 13.41
C TYR A 51 -11.74 9.33 14.64
N GLU A 52 -12.22 8.71 15.72
CA GLU A 52 -11.40 8.43 16.90
C GLU A 52 -10.26 7.45 16.59
N ARG A 53 -10.54 6.41 15.79
CA ARG A 53 -9.55 5.42 15.35
C ARG A 53 -8.51 6.02 14.41
N ASP A 54 -8.90 6.90 13.50
CA ASP A 54 -7.97 7.68 12.67
C ASP A 54 -7.04 8.56 13.53
N GLN A 55 -7.60 9.26 14.53
CA GLN A 55 -6.79 10.01 15.50
C GLN A 55 -5.84 9.10 16.29
N GLN A 56 -6.25 7.86 16.56
CA GLN A 56 -5.40 6.87 17.20
C GLN A 56 -4.25 6.41 16.27
N LEU A 57 -4.49 6.20 14.98
CA LEU A 57 -3.43 5.96 13.98
C LEU A 57 -2.43 7.13 13.94
N ASN A 58 -2.93 8.36 13.91
CA ASN A 58 -2.10 9.57 13.98
C ASN A 58 -1.29 9.70 15.29
N LYS A 59 -1.79 9.16 16.41
CA LYS A 59 -1.02 9.07 17.67
C LYS A 59 0.09 8.03 17.55
N TYR A 60 -0.18 6.85 16.98
CA TYR A 60 0.84 5.83 16.74
C TYR A 60 1.95 6.35 15.83
N GLU A 61 1.62 7.01 14.72
CA GLU A 61 2.60 7.57 13.79
C GLU A 61 3.56 8.54 14.49
N ARG A 62 3.02 9.50 15.27
CA ARG A 62 3.82 10.45 16.07
C ARG A 62 4.67 9.77 17.13
N SER A 63 4.14 8.74 17.78
CA SER A 63 4.84 7.94 18.79
C SER A 63 6.03 7.21 18.17
N VAL A 64 5.82 6.51 17.04
CA VAL A 64 6.85 5.79 16.30
C VAL A 64 7.95 6.74 15.82
N ARG A 65 7.58 7.87 15.19
CA ARG A 65 8.55 8.90 14.77
C ARG A 65 9.41 9.42 15.92
N ARG A 66 8.80 9.66 17.10
CA ARG A 66 9.53 10.09 18.30
C ARG A 66 10.53 9.02 18.74
N LYS A 67 10.12 7.75 18.82
CA LYS A 67 11.02 6.64 19.19
C LYS A 67 12.21 6.51 18.23
N ILE A 68 11.96 6.65 16.92
CA ILE A 68 13.00 6.61 15.89
C ILE A 68 13.97 7.79 16.04
N LEU A 69 13.46 9.01 16.22
CA LEU A 69 14.29 10.18 16.44
C LEU A 69 15.16 10.02 17.69
N THR A 70 14.57 9.60 18.81
CA THR A 70 15.31 9.34 20.04
C THR A 70 16.38 8.27 19.81
N HIS A 71 16.06 7.17 19.13
CA HIS A 71 17.02 6.13 18.76
C HIS A 71 18.21 6.69 17.98
N PHE A 72 17.98 7.57 17.01
CA PHE A 72 19.03 8.21 16.22
C PHE A 72 19.90 9.16 17.05
N THR A 73 19.33 9.84 18.04
CA THR A 73 20.05 10.83 18.85
C THR A 73 20.86 10.20 19.99
N VAL A 74 20.31 9.18 20.67
CA VAL A 74 20.89 8.68 21.93
C VAL A 74 21.72 7.41 21.75
N SER A 75 21.51 6.66 20.66
CA SER A 75 22.25 5.42 20.45
C SER A 75 23.67 5.72 19.98
N PRO A 76 24.71 5.08 20.54
CA PRO A 76 26.09 5.30 20.11
C PRO A 76 26.35 4.82 18.67
N ASN A 77 25.58 3.85 18.17
CA ASN A 77 25.63 3.34 16.80
C ASN A 77 24.20 3.08 16.30
N PRO A 78 23.44 4.12 15.92
CA PRO A 78 22.05 3.96 15.52
C PRO A 78 21.94 3.25 14.16
N ASP A 79 21.01 2.30 14.06
CA ASP A 79 20.60 1.74 12.77
C ASP A 79 19.70 2.75 12.02
N ILE A 80 20.34 3.64 11.25
CA ILE A 80 19.66 4.67 10.46
C ILE A 80 18.75 4.04 9.40
N ASN A 81 19.20 2.97 8.75
CA ASN A 81 18.44 2.34 7.70
C ASN A 81 17.11 1.80 8.24
N MET A 82 17.16 1.10 9.39
CA MET A 82 15.97 0.62 10.06
C MET A 82 14.96 1.74 10.34
N GLY A 83 15.41 2.81 11.00
CA GLY A 83 14.51 3.90 11.38
C GLY A 83 13.87 4.57 10.16
N LEU A 84 14.60 4.70 9.05
CA LEU A 84 14.05 5.22 7.79
C LEU A 84 13.00 4.28 7.18
N VAL A 85 13.25 2.96 7.21
CA VAL A 85 12.28 1.97 6.72
C VAL A 85 11.00 1.96 7.55
N ILE A 86 11.12 1.95 8.89
CA ILE A 86 9.94 2.01 9.78
C ILE A 86 9.16 3.31 9.55
N THR A 87 9.87 4.43 9.38
CA THR A 87 9.24 5.73 9.08
C THR A 87 8.45 5.69 7.78
N ALA A 88 9.00 5.08 6.72
CA ALA A 88 8.29 4.92 5.45
C ALA A 88 7.03 4.06 5.62
N ILE A 89 7.12 2.94 6.36
CA ILE A 89 5.98 2.06 6.63
C ILE A 89 4.86 2.81 7.37
N VAL A 90 5.16 3.56 8.43
CA VAL A 90 4.10 4.24 9.19
C VAL A 90 3.42 5.37 8.40
N ILE A 91 4.14 6.01 7.47
CA ILE A 91 3.53 6.96 6.53
C ILE A 91 2.52 6.26 5.63
N ASP A 92 2.86 5.09 5.08
CA ASP A 92 1.92 4.31 4.27
C ASP A 92 0.70 3.85 5.09
N ILE A 93 0.88 3.49 6.37
CA ILE A 93 -0.25 3.10 7.24
C ILE A 93 -1.16 4.28 7.56
N GLU A 94 -0.61 5.49 7.78
CA GLU A 94 -1.42 6.71 7.95
C GLU A 94 -2.27 6.98 6.71
N ARG A 95 -1.70 6.86 5.50
CA ARG A 95 -2.46 7.00 4.25
C ARG A 95 -3.57 5.96 4.10
N ILE A 96 -3.34 4.73 4.55
CA ILE A 96 -4.41 3.72 4.62
C ILE A 96 -5.55 4.20 5.52
N GLY A 97 -5.24 4.80 6.67
CA GLY A 97 -6.23 5.43 7.56
C GLY A 97 -7.05 6.51 6.87
N ASP A 98 -6.39 7.43 6.17
CA ASP A 98 -7.05 8.51 5.42
C ASP A 98 -7.99 7.96 4.32
N TYR A 99 -7.56 6.99 3.51
CA TYR A 99 -8.44 6.36 2.52
C TYR A 99 -9.58 5.54 3.17
N THR A 100 -9.34 4.97 4.34
CA THR A 100 -10.39 4.28 5.11
C THR A 100 -11.45 5.25 5.60
N LYS A 101 -11.03 6.42 6.10
CA LYS A 101 -11.92 7.51 6.46
C LYS A 101 -12.73 7.98 5.24
N ASN A 102 -12.10 8.13 4.07
CA ASN A 102 -12.79 8.49 2.83
C ASN A 102 -13.89 7.48 2.45
N ILE A 103 -13.69 6.19 2.71
CA ILE A 103 -14.73 5.15 2.50
C ILE A 103 -15.94 5.39 3.42
N VAL A 104 -15.69 5.76 4.68
CA VAL A 104 -16.76 6.06 5.64
C VAL A 104 -17.50 7.34 5.29
N GLU A 105 -16.78 8.40 4.92
CA GLU A 105 -17.40 9.64 4.45
C GLU A 105 -18.26 9.40 3.21
N LEU A 106 -17.81 8.52 2.31
CA LEU A 106 -18.61 8.07 1.18
C LEU A 106 -19.88 7.34 1.65
N ALA A 107 -19.76 6.38 2.58
CA ALA A 107 -20.90 5.64 3.13
C ALA A 107 -21.96 6.54 3.77
N VAL A 108 -21.53 7.55 4.54
CA VAL A 108 -22.42 8.51 5.23
C VAL A 108 -23.15 9.42 4.24
N ALA A 109 -22.50 9.78 3.14
CA ALA A 109 -23.09 10.63 2.12
C ALA A 109 -24.15 9.89 1.26
N LEU A 110 -24.21 8.55 1.32
CA LEU A 110 -25.15 7.78 0.50
C LEU A 110 -26.55 7.70 1.13
N PRO A 111 -27.62 7.92 0.34
CA PRO A 111 -28.98 7.78 0.83
C PRO A 111 -29.35 6.33 1.16
N GLU A 112 -28.73 5.38 0.45
CA GLU A 112 -28.93 3.94 0.57
C GLU A 112 -27.57 3.24 0.66
N ALA A 113 -27.55 2.02 1.19
CA ALA A 113 -26.32 1.25 1.24
C ALA A 113 -25.76 1.05 -0.18
N PHE A 114 -24.43 1.09 -0.29
CA PHE A 114 -23.79 0.80 -1.55
C PHE A 114 -23.97 -0.68 -1.90
N ASP A 115 -24.42 -0.97 -3.12
CA ASP A 115 -24.63 -2.33 -3.61
C ASP A 115 -23.76 -2.64 -4.83
N GLY A 116 -22.95 -1.70 -5.32
CA GLY A 116 -22.12 -1.85 -6.52
C GLY A 116 -22.87 -1.95 -7.86
N GLY A 117 -24.19 -2.12 -7.86
CA GLY A 117 -25.02 -2.34 -9.05
C GLY A 117 -24.45 -3.41 -9.99
N GLU A 118 -24.26 -3.09 -11.27
CA GLU A 118 -23.67 -4.01 -12.27
C GLU A 118 -22.21 -4.42 -11.98
N LEU A 119 -21.54 -3.73 -11.04
CA LEU A 119 -20.19 -4.05 -10.58
C LEU A 119 -20.16 -4.75 -9.21
N HIS A 120 -21.31 -5.17 -8.67
CA HIS A 120 -21.42 -5.77 -7.32
C HIS A 120 -20.37 -6.86 -7.05
N GLU A 121 -20.34 -7.90 -7.90
CA GLU A 121 -19.40 -9.02 -7.76
C GLU A 121 -17.94 -8.58 -7.88
N GLU A 122 -17.67 -7.55 -8.69
CA GLU A 122 -16.32 -7.01 -8.85
C GLU A 122 -15.86 -6.30 -7.58
N PHE A 123 -16.75 -5.54 -6.91
CA PHE A 123 -16.46 -4.92 -5.63
C PHE A 123 -16.18 -5.94 -4.54
N LEU A 124 -17.05 -6.94 -4.35
CA LEU A 124 -16.85 -7.99 -3.36
C LEU A 124 -15.51 -8.70 -3.54
N ALA A 125 -15.18 -9.07 -4.78
CA ALA A 125 -13.93 -9.74 -5.09
C ALA A 125 -12.70 -8.81 -5.06
N LEU A 126 -12.85 -7.49 -5.09
CA LEU A 126 -11.77 -6.54 -4.82
C LEU A 126 -11.55 -6.34 -3.32
N GLU A 127 -12.64 -6.22 -2.57
CA GLU A 127 -12.65 -6.12 -1.10
C GLU A 127 -11.97 -7.33 -0.47
N GLU A 128 -12.30 -8.54 -0.92
CA GLU A 128 -11.67 -9.79 -0.46
C GLU A 128 -10.16 -9.80 -0.70
N VAL A 129 -9.71 -9.35 -1.88
CA VAL A 129 -8.28 -9.29 -2.20
C VAL A 129 -7.56 -8.28 -1.31
N VAL A 130 -8.13 -7.08 -1.12
CA VAL A 130 -7.55 -6.05 -0.25
C VAL A 130 -7.52 -6.51 1.21
N ASP A 131 -8.56 -7.18 1.70
CA ASP A 131 -8.60 -7.76 3.04
C ASP A 131 -7.53 -8.86 3.24
N GLY A 132 -7.34 -9.71 2.23
CA GLY A 132 -6.25 -10.69 2.20
C GLY A 132 -4.87 -10.02 2.25
N MET A 133 -4.67 -8.92 1.53
CA MET A 133 -3.40 -8.17 1.55
C MET A 133 -3.08 -7.62 2.95
N PHE A 134 -4.07 -7.15 3.72
CA PHE A 134 -3.88 -6.77 5.12
C PHE A 134 -3.41 -7.95 5.99
N THR A 135 -4.07 -9.10 5.80
CA THR A 135 -3.74 -10.33 6.54
C THR A 135 -2.30 -10.77 6.26
N ASP A 136 -1.84 -10.65 5.02
CA ASP A 136 -0.52 -11.09 4.58
C ASP A 136 0.61 -10.12 4.96
N VAL A 137 0.36 -8.81 5.02
CA VAL A 137 1.44 -7.82 5.18
C VAL A 137 2.07 -7.86 6.58
N VAL A 138 1.30 -8.22 7.61
CA VAL A 138 1.81 -8.34 8.98
C VAL A 138 2.88 -9.45 9.08
N PRO A 139 2.61 -10.72 8.72
CA PRO A 139 3.64 -11.76 8.69
C PRO A 139 4.76 -11.48 7.68
N ALA A 140 4.47 -10.84 6.53
CA ALA A 140 5.51 -10.42 5.59
C ALA A 140 6.56 -9.51 6.25
N LEU A 141 6.10 -8.50 7.00
CA LEU A 141 6.98 -7.59 7.74
C LEU A 141 7.63 -8.29 8.94
N GLN A 142 6.83 -8.90 9.80
CA GLN A 142 7.25 -9.47 11.08
C GLN A 142 8.29 -10.59 10.91
N ASP A 143 8.04 -11.51 9.97
CA ASP A 143 8.83 -12.73 9.80
C ASP A 143 9.80 -12.66 8.61
N SER A 144 9.90 -11.50 7.96
CA SER A 144 10.66 -11.36 6.71
C SER A 144 10.19 -12.27 5.59
N ASP A 145 8.90 -12.56 5.51
CA ASP A 145 8.37 -13.47 4.51
C ASP A 145 8.34 -12.80 3.13
N VAL A 146 9.35 -13.16 2.33
CA VAL A 146 9.56 -12.65 0.97
C VAL A 146 8.47 -13.14 0.01
N ASP A 147 7.94 -14.34 0.24
CA ASP A 147 6.93 -14.93 -0.65
C ASP A 147 5.57 -14.25 -0.42
N LEU A 148 5.20 -13.98 0.83
CA LEU A 148 4.05 -13.14 1.15
C LEU A 148 4.22 -11.70 0.62
N ALA A 149 5.41 -11.10 0.78
CA ALA A 149 5.67 -9.78 0.21
C ALA A 149 5.46 -9.76 -1.31
N ARG A 150 5.99 -10.76 -2.05
CA ARG A 150 5.77 -10.87 -3.50
C ARG A 150 4.32 -11.16 -3.87
N LYS A 151 3.60 -11.94 -3.05
CA LYS A 151 2.16 -12.17 -3.22
C LYS A 151 1.40 -10.85 -3.14
N ILE A 152 1.65 -10.02 -2.14
CA ILE A 152 1.02 -8.68 -2.00
C ILE A 152 1.29 -7.80 -3.22
N LEU A 153 2.51 -7.83 -3.79
CA LEU A 153 2.82 -7.09 -5.03
C LEU A 153 1.98 -7.57 -6.22
N LYS A 154 1.77 -8.89 -6.34
CA LYS A 154 0.94 -9.50 -7.39
C LYS A 154 -0.54 -9.15 -7.18
N ASP A 155 -1.01 -9.19 -5.93
CA ASP A 155 -2.39 -8.88 -5.57
C ASP A 155 -2.71 -7.40 -5.84
N HIS A 156 -1.80 -6.48 -5.50
CA HIS A 156 -1.94 -5.07 -5.88
C HIS A 156 -2.01 -4.88 -7.41
N LYS A 157 -1.19 -5.60 -8.18
CA LYS A 157 -1.25 -5.53 -9.64
C LYS A 157 -2.62 -6.00 -10.16
N ASN A 158 -3.17 -7.05 -9.56
CA ASN A 158 -4.51 -7.55 -9.86
C ASN A 158 -5.58 -6.47 -9.55
N VAL A 159 -5.59 -5.94 -8.32
CA VAL A 159 -6.50 -4.86 -7.89
C VAL A 159 -6.41 -3.65 -8.82
N SER A 160 -5.20 -3.17 -9.10
CA SER A 160 -4.99 -2.01 -9.97
C SER A 160 -5.57 -2.22 -11.37
N GLY A 161 -5.31 -3.38 -12.00
CA GLY A 161 -5.83 -3.68 -13.34
C GLY A 161 -7.35 -3.82 -13.39
N ARG A 162 -7.93 -4.44 -12.36
CA ARG A 162 -9.38 -4.60 -12.19
C ARG A 162 -10.09 -3.26 -11.97
N VAL A 163 -9.50 -2.40 -11.13
CA VAL A 163 -9.98 -1.03 -10.90
C VAL A 163 -9.95 -0.21 -12.19
N GLU A 164 -8.86 -0.23 -12.95
CA GLU A 164 -8.81 0.52 -14.23
C GLU A 164 -9.86 0.02 -15.23
N ARG A 165 -10.12 -1.30 -15.27
CA ARG A 165 -11.19 -1.86 -16.07
C ARG A 165 -12.57 -1.37 -15.63
N GLY A 166 -12.88 -1.41 -14.33
CA GLY A 166 -14.15 -0.90 -13.79
C GLY A 166 -14.36 0.58 -14.13
N LEU A 167 -13.32 1.40 -14.00
CA LEU A 167 -13.36 2.81 -14.37
C LEU A 167 -13.55 3.04 -15.87
N GLN A 168 -12.98 2.17 -16.72
CA GLN A 168 -13.22 2.20 -18.16
C GLN A 168 -14.67 1.86 -18.50
N LEU A 169 -15.24 0.82 -17.88
CA LEU A 169 -16.64 0.45 -18.07
C LEU A 169 -17.59 1.59 -17.69
N LEU A 170 -17.32 2.27 -16.57
CA LEU A 170 -18.08 3.43 -16.11
C LEU A 170 -17.97 4.60 -17.10
N ARG A 171 -16.76 4.96 -17.54
CA ARG A 171 -16.52 6.08 -18.47
C ARG A 171 -17.14 5.86 -19.84
N ASN A 172 -17.25 4.60 -20.27
CA ASN A 172 -17.78 4.23 -21.57
C ASN A 172 -19.29 3.93 -21.55
N ASP A 173 -19.99 4.28 -20.47
CA ASP A 173 -21.44 4.01 -20.28
C ASP A 173 -21.82 2.52 -20.46
N GLN A 174 -20.90 1.61 -20.15
CA GLN A 174 -21.14 0.16 -20.27
C GLN A 174 -21.77 -0.43 -19.00
N VAL A 175 -21.63 0.27 -17.87
CA VAL A 175 -22.25 -0.06 -16.58
C VAL A 175 -22.73 1.23 -15.90
N LEU A 176 -23.79 1.14 -15.10
CA LEU A 176 -24.45 2.25 -14.40
C LEU A 176 -24.84 3.40 -15.34
N LYS A 177 -25.17 3.08 -16.60
CA LYS A 177 -25.55 4.05 -17.61
C LYS A 177 -26.77 4.87 -17.16
N GLY A 178 -26.67 6.19 -17.25
CA GLY A 178 -27.72 7.11 -16.80
C GLY A 178 -27.84 7.24 -15.28
N GLN A 179 -26.99 6.59 -14.50
CA GLN A 179 -26.99 6.62 -13.03
C GLN A 179 -25.75 7.36 -12.51
N SER A 180 -25.58 8.62 -12.93
CA SER A 180 -24.36 9.41 -12.69
C SER A 180 -23.91 9.45 -11.23
N GLY A 181 -24.84 9.61 -10.28
CA GLY A 181 -24.52 9.56 -8.85
C GLY A 181 -23.90 8.24 -8.42
N ARG A 182 -24.50 7.10 -8.80
CA ARG A 182 -23.97 5.76 -8.50
C ARG A 182 -22.65 5.49 -9.21
N ALA A 183 -22.50 5.97 -10.45
CA ALA A 183 -21.25 5.86 -11.19
C ALA A 183 -20.10 6.62 -10.52
N VAL A 184 -20.35 7.83 -10.01
CA VAL A 184 -19.36 8.61 -9.24
C VAL A 184 -18.97 7.88 -7.95
N THR A 185 -19.95 7.40 -7.18
CA THR A 185 -19.69 6.61 -5.97
C THR A 185 -18.85 5.37 -6.26
N ALA A 186 -19.21 4.60 -7.29
CA ALA A 186 -18.46 3.41 -7.70
C ALA A 186 -17.01 3.78 -8.10
N ALA A 187 -16.82 4.86 -8.86
CA ALA A 187 -15.49 5.31 -9.26
C ALA A 187 -14.62 5.73 -8.06
N LEU A 188 -15.18 6.49 -7.12
CA LEU A 188 -14.48 6.90 -5.90
C LEU A 188 -14.08 5.68 -5.08
N TYR A 189 -15.00 4.74 -4.87
CA TYR A 189 -14.72 3.56 -4.07
C TYR A 189 -13.65 2.64 -4.71
N LEU A 190 -13.72 2.40 -6.02
CA LEU A 190 -12.67 1.71 -6.78
C LEU A 190 -11.30 2.37 -6.59
N ARG A 191 -11.25 3.71 -6.63
CA ARG A 191 -10.01 4.47 -6.42
C ARG A 191 -9.50 4.32 -4.98
N TYR A 192 -10.36 4.36 -3.97
CA TYR A 192 -9.95 4.16 -2.57
C TYR A 192 -9.38 2.75 -2.33
N LEU A 193 -10.03 1.69 -2.84
CA LEU A 193 -9.49 0.33 -2.78
C LEU A 193 -8.11 0.22 -3.45
N LYS A 194 -7.95 0.84 -4.64
CA LYS A 194 -6.65 0.88 -5.32
C LYS A 194 -5.58 1.61 -4.48
N ARG A 195 -5.93 2.72 -3.83
CA ARG A 195 -5.00 3.47 -2.99
C ARG A 195 -4.58 2.69 -1.74
N VAL A 196 -5.52 2.10 -1.02
CA VAL A 196 -5.24 1.21 0.13
C VAL A 196 -4.31 0.08 -0.28
N SER A 197 -4.62 -0.63 -1.39
CA SER A 197 -3.77 -1.71 -1.89
C SER A 197 -2.36 -1.24 -2.28
N ALA A 198 -2.22 -0.01 -2.79
CA ALA A 198 -0.91 0.56 -3.15
C ALA A 198 -0.03 0.81 -1.93
N HIS A 199 -0.61 1.32 -0.84
CA HIS A 199 0.10 1.56 0.41
C HIS A 199 0.46 0.25 1.13
N LEU A 200 -0.41 -0.76 1.10
CA LEU A 200 -0.07 -2.12 1.55
C LEU A 200 1.10 -2.69 0.75
N LYS A 201 1.09 -2.52 -0.58
CA LYS A 201 2.22 -2.90 -1.44
C LYS A 201 3.48 -2.13 -1.10
N ASN A 202 3.41 -0.82 -0.82
CA ASN A 202 4.59 -0.03 -0.43
C ASN A 202 5.22 -0.61 0.85
N ALA A 203 4.43 -0.85 1.88
CA ALA A 203 4.89 -1.48 3.11
C ALA A 203 5.55 -2.85 2.81
N ALA A 204 4.91 -3.71 2.01
CA ALA A 204 5.46 -5.01 1.63
C ALA A 204 6.79 -4.92 0.85
N THR A 205 6.99 -3.90 0.00
CA THR A 205 8.26 -3.74 -0.73
C THR A 205 9.46 -3.48 0.20
N SER A 206 9.25 -3.01 1.43
CA SER A 206 10.34 -2.84 2.41
C SER A 206 11.05 -4.15 2.78
N VAL A 207 10.35 -5.28 2.62
CA VAL A 207 10.92 -6.63 2.80
C VAL A 207 11.86 -7.00 1.65
N LEU A 208 11.54 -6.55 0.44
CA LEU A 208 12.18 -6.94 -0.81
C LEU A 208 13.33 -5.99 -1.21
N ASN A 209 13.18 -4.71 -0.90
CA ASN A 209 13.98 -3.64 -1.45
C ASN A 209 14.78 -2.89 -0.37
N PRO A 210 15.92 -2.30 -0.73
CA PRO A 210 16.56 -1.31 0.12
C PRO A 210 15.68 -0.04 0.24
N PHE A 211 15.90 0.75 1.29
CA PHE A 211 15.13 1.97 1.59
C PHE A 211 14.83 2.86 0.37
N HIS A 212 15.84 3.23 -0.42
CA HIS A 212 15.71 4.10 -1.61
C HIS A 212 14.88 3.48 -2.76
N ARG A 213 14.40 2.23 -2.60
CA ARG A 213 13.55 1.52 -3.57
C ARG A 213 12.25 1.01 -2.93
N ILE A 214 11.91 1.43 -1.72
CA ILE A 214 10.58 1.18 -1.16
C ILE A 214 9.54 1.83 -2.08
N GLY A 215 8.48 1.11 -2.37
CA GLY A 215 7.44 1.47 -3.34
C GLY A 215 7.68 0.96 -4.76
N PHE A 216 8.90 0.56 -5.12
CA PHE A 216 9.25 0.13 -6.49
C PHE A 216 9.22 -1.39 -6.66
N LYS A 217 9.19 -1.85 -7.92
CA LYS A 217 9.34 -3.28 -8.25
C LYS A 217 10.71 -3.80 -7.82
N GLU A 218 10.74 -5.06 -7.39
CA GLU A 218 11.98 -5.80 -7.10
C GLU A 218 12.86 -5.85 -8.37
N LYS A 219 14.13 -5.43 -8.26
CA LYS A 219 15.10 -5.64 -9.34
C LYS A 219 15.45 -7.13 -9.37
N LYS A 220 15.22 -7.80 -10.49
CA LYS A 220 15.76 -9.15 -10.71
C LYS A 220 17.28 -9.07 -10.54
N LYS A 221 17.85 -9.84 -9.61
CA LYS A 221 19.31 -10.04 -9.59
C LYS A 221 19.68 -10.64 -10.95
N ALA A 222 20.48 -9.93 -11.73
CA ALA A 222 21.13 -10.52 -12.90
C ALA A 222 21.83 -11.79 -12.39
N HIS A 223 21.35 -12.95 -12.84
CA HIS A 223 22.06 -14.19 -12.55
C HIS A 223 23.45 -14.04 -13.14
N GLY A 224 24.45 -14.10 -12.26
CA GLY A 224 25.85 -14.10 -12.65
C GLY A 224 26.17 -15.39 -13.40
N THR A 225 26.00 -15.34 -14.71
CA THR A 225 26.75 -16.16 -15.66
C THR A 225 27.21 -15.20 -16.74
N ARG A 226 28.44 -14.70 -16.62
CA ARG A 226 29.23 -14.37 -17.81
C ARG A 226 29.77 -15.70 -18.31
N PRO A 227 29.38 -16.19 -19.49
CA PRO A 227 30.30 -17.02 -20.25
C PRO A 227 31.44 -16.11 -20.70
N ALA A 228 32.66 -16.55 -20.46
CA ALA A 228 33.79 -16.08 -21.23
C ALA A 228 33.56 -16.54 -22.67
N ASP A 229 33.25 -15.62 -23.57
CA ASP A 229 33.96 -15.43 -24.83
C ASP A 229 33.21 -14.45 -25.72
N GLY A 230 33.98 -13.60 -26.39
CA GLY A 230 33.49 -12.55 -27.25
C GLY A 230 32.70 -13.08 -28.44
N GLN A 231 31.61 -12.37 -28.75
CA GLN A 231 31.27 -11.94 -30.11
C GLN A 231 30.06 -11.02 -30.02
N GLU A 232 30.20 -9.82 -30.60
CA GLU A 232 29.10 -8.90 -30.86
C GLU A 232 28.03 -9.57 -31.72
N LYS A 233 26.77 -9.51 -31.30
CA LYS A 233 25.63 -9.59 -32.21
C LYS A 233 24.51 -8.62 -31.80
N ASN A 234 24.23 -7.72 -32.72
CA ASN A 234 23.02 -6.91 -32.81
C ASN A 234 21.76 -7.77 -32.72
N GLY A 235 20.73 -7.28 -32.02
CA GLY A 235 19.43 -7.95 -31.95
C GLY A 235 18.40 -7.12 -31.17
N THR A 236 17.58 -6.41 -31.95
CA THR A 236 16.36 -5.65 -31.60
C THR A 236 15.48 -6.32 -30.53
N GLY A 237 15.27 -5.64 -29.41
CA GLY A 237 14.19 -5.93 -28.46
C GLY A 237 13.19 -4.78 -28.46
N GLN A 238 11.95 -5.06 -28.88
CA GLN A 238 10.85 -4.11 -28.81
C GLN A 238 10.62 -3.67 -27.35
N GLU A 239 10.76 -2.37 -27.12
CA GLU A 239 10.46 -1.70 -25.87
C GLU A 239 8.94 -1.49 -25.74
N ASP A 240 8.47 -1.61 -24.49
CA ASP A 240 7.08 -1.44 -24.08
C ASP A 240 6.75 0.07 -24.06
N PRO A 241 5.87 0.58 -24.95
CA PRO A 241 5.73 2.01 -25.21
C PRO A 241 5.02 2.81 -24.09
N PHE A 242 4.78 2.21 -22.91
CA PHE A 242 4.11 2.86 -21.78
C PHE A 242 5.05 3.16 -20.59
N LEU A 243 6.36 2.98 -20.75
CA LEU A 243 7.36 3.28 -19.71
C LEU A 243 8.23 4.51 -19.98
N GLU A 244 8.25 5.07 -21.19
CA GLU A 244 9.03 6.28 -21.52
C GLU A 244 8.42 7.56 -20.91
N ASP A 245 7.10 7.63 -20.74
CA ASP A 245 6.42 8.87 -20.33
C ASP A 245 6.66 9.29 -18.86
N LEU A 246 7.27 8.42 -18.02
CA LEU A 246 7.60 8.79 -16.63
C LEU A 246 9.09 9.09 -16.40
N GLU A 247 9.99 8.64 -17.28
CA GLU A 247 11.42 8.96 -17.18
C GLU A 247 11.77 10.26 -17.94
N LEU A 248 10.97 10.68 -18.92
CA LEU A 248 11.19 11.93 -19.67
C LEU A 248 10.77 13.21 -18.93
N MET A 249 10.09 13.12 -17.80
CA MET A 249 9.68 14.29 -17.01
C MET A 249 10.71 14.76 -15.97
N GLU A 250 11.74 13.96 -15.67
CA GLU A 250 12.78 14.35 -14.69
C GLU A 250 13.96 15.12 -15.34
N ASP A 251 14.09 15.13 -16.68
CA ASP A 251 15.20 15.78 -17.38
C ASP A 251 14.92 17.23 -17.84
N GLU A 252 13.66 17.68 -17.89
CA GLU A 252 13.32 19.06 -18.30
C GLU A 252 13.34 20.10 -17.15
N GLU A 253 13.32 19.70 -15.88
CA GLU A 253 13.39 20.65 -14.74
C GLU A 253 14.82 21.12 -14.38
N SER A 254 15.84 20.73 -15.15
CA SER A 254 17.24 21.13 -14.93
C SER A 254 17.79 22.13 -15.95
N ARG A 255 16.95 22.68 -16.82
CA ARG A 255 17.31 23.77 -17.74
C ARG A 255 16.23 24.84 -17.77
N ASP A 256 16.23 25.71 -16.77
CA ASP A 256 16.31 27.17 -16.91
C ASP A 256 16.36 27.85 -15.52
#